data_AF-F8WL61-F1
#
_entry.id   AF-F8WL61-F1
#
_cell.length_a   1.000
_cell.length_b   1.000
_cell.length_c   1.000
_cell.angle_alpha   90.00
_cell.angle_beta   90.00
_cell.angle_gamma   90.00
#
_symmetry.space_group_name_H-M   'P 1'
#
loop_
_entity.id
_entity.type
_entity.pdbx_description
1 polymer ?
#
loop_
_entity_poly.entity_id
_entity_poly.type
_entity_poly.pdbx_seq_one_letter_code
_entity_poly.pdbx_strand_id
1 'polypeptide(L)'
;MGEECAVTDPAEARKRRKAIIVSQRMESEANEGNSEGESNHEEAAGQPPAVGASSDSVSSSSPPTKKSKEDPGDNSKKTQIRYDPDVPMPKDQLAAWRREARRVRNRESAAASRAKIRCRITELETEVSGWKDKYTQAMERLEELQGAAETQKISEASSNTITKA
;
A
#
# COMPACT_ATOMS: atom_id res chain seq x y z
N MET A 1 -32.56 18.61 -18.23
CA MET A 1 -31.47 19.06 -17.37
C MET A 1 -30.90 17.84 -16.69
N GLY A 2 -29.85 17.25 -17.26
CA GLY A 2 -29.14 16.13 -16.64
C GLY A 2 -27.82 16.67 -16.09
N GLU A 3 -27.69 16.71 -14.78
CA GLU A 3 -26.41 17.00 -14.13
C GLU A 3 -25.50 15.79 -14.34
N GLU A 4 -24.46 15.98 -15.14
CA GLU A 4 -23.37 15.02 -15.27
C GLU A 4 -22.69 14.86 -13.91
N CYS A 5 -22.82 13.66 -13.35
CA CYS A 5 -22.10 13.23 -12.17
C CYS A 5 -20.61 13.11 -12.55
N ALA A 6 -19.86 14.20 -12.40
CA ALA A 6 -18.42 14.22 -12.67
C ALA A 6 -17.72 13.19 -11.78
N VAL A 7 -17.38 12.05 -12.38
CA VAL A 7 -16.52 11.03 -11.78
C VAL A 7 -15.13 11.63 -11.68
N THR A 8 -14.85 12.37 -10.60
CA THR A 8 -13.50 12.84 -10.32
C THR A 8 -12.63 11.62 -10.04
N ASP A 9 -11.59 11.42 -10.84
CA ASP A 9 -10.58 10.38 -10.63
C ASP A 9 -10.10 10.43 -9.16
N PRO A 10 -10.15 9.31 -8.41
CA PRO A 10 -9.63 9.24 -7.05
C PRO A 10 -8.19 9.76 -6.90
N ALA A 11 -7.37 9.70 -7.96
CA ALA A 11 -6.03 10.27 -7.97
C ALA A 11 -6.05 11.81 -7.98
N GLU A 12 -6.98 12.41 -8.73
CA GLU A 12 -7.14 13.87 -8.82
C GLU A 12 -7.69 14.45 -7.52
N ALA A 13 -8.66 13.78 -6.89
CA ALA A 13 -9.18 14.16 -5.58
C ALA A 13 -8.08 14.15 -4.49
N ARG A 14 -7.15 13.18 -4.53
CA ARG A 14 -5.99 13.14 -3.63
C ARG A 14 -5.01 14.27 -3.92
N LYS A 15 -4.79 14.62 -5.19
CA LYS A 15 -3.91 15.73 -5.59
C LYS A 15 -4.46 17.06 -5.08
N ARG A 16 -5.76 17.32 -5.25
CA ARG A 16 -6.44 18.52 -4.72
C ARG A 16 -6.36 18.61 -3.19
N ARG A 17 -6.61 17.50 -2.49
CA ARG A 17 -6.51 17.45 -1.03
C ARG A 17 -5.10 17.74 -0.53
N LYS A 18 -4.06 17.22 -1.21
CA LYS A 18 -2.66 17.53 -0.87
C LYS A 18 -2.33 19.00 -1.10
N ALA A 19 -2.81 19.60 -2.19
CA ALA A 19 -2.59 21.01 -2.48
C ALA A 19 -3.18 21.91 -1.37
N ILE A 20 -4.42 21.65 -0.93
CA ILE A 20 -5.07 22.44 0.14
C ILE A 20 -4.27 22.39 1.45
N ILE A 21 -3.77 21.21 1.83
CA ILE A 21 -2.97 21.07 3.06
C ILE A 21 -1.65 21.84 2.97
N VAL A 22 -1.00 21.81 1.80
CA VAL A 22 0.25 22.56 1.59
C VAL A 22 0.00 24.07 1.61
N SER A 23 -1.07 24.54 0.95
CA SER A 23 -1.44 25.96 0.95
C SER A 23 -1.73 26.49 2.35
N GLN A 24 -2.52 25.77 3.16
CA GLN A 24 -2.80 26.18 4.54
C GLN A 24 -1.55 26.23 5.43
N ARG A 25 -0.55 25.40 5.13
CA ARG A 25 0.73 25.44 5.84
C ARG A 25 1.55 26.68 5.47
N MET A 26 1.64 26.99 4.17
CA MET A 26 2.38 28.17 3.70
C MET A 26 1.70 29.49 4.11
N GLU A 27 0.37 29.53 4.18
CA GLU A 27 -0.39 30.68 4.68
C GLU A 27 -0.14 30.92 6.18
N SER A 28 0.00 29.84 6.97
CA SER A 28 0.37 29.94 8.39
C SER A 28 1.80 30.46 8.57
N GLU A 29 2.75 29.98 7.75
CA GLU A 29 4.16 30.40 7.79
C GLU A 29 4.36 31.87 7.34
N ALA A 30 3.51 32.38 6.43
CA ALA A 30 3.54 33.78 6.01
C ALA A 30 2.99 34.77 7.06
N ASN A 31 2.24 34.29 8.06
CA ASN A 31 1.63 35.11 9.10
C ASN A 31 2.50 35.25 10.37
N GLU A 32 3.59 34.48 10.49
CA GLU A 32 4.50 34.54 11.65
C GLU A 32 5.71 35.48 11.46
N GLY A 33 5.79 36.20 10.33
CA GLY A 33 6.93 37.04 9.94
C GLY A 33 7.03 38.45 10.55
N ASN A 34 6.28 38.82 11.61
CA ASN A 34 6.34 40.16 12.22
C ASN A 34 6.68 40.15 13.73
N SER A 35 7.62 39.31 14.14
CA SER A 35 8.20 39.37 15.49
C SER A 35 9.72 39.29 15.41
N GLU A 36 10.35 40.44 15.15
CA GLU A 36 11.79 40.61 15.26
C GLU A 36 12.22 40.45 16.73
N GLY A 37 13.10 39.48 16.97
CA GLY A 37 13.75 39.23 18.25
C GLY A 37 15.16 38.71 18.00
N GLU A 38 16.11 39.64 17.91
CA GLU A 38 17.55 39.41 17.88
C GLU A 38 18.02 38.60 19.10
N SER A 39 18.86 37.58 18.88
CA SER A 39 20.03 37.32 19.74
C SER A 39 21.02 36.39 19.06
N ASN A 40 22.24 36.90 18.88
CA ASN A 40 23.45 36.19 18.47
C ASN A 40 23.87 35.11 19.46
N HIS A 41 24.39 33.98 18.97
CA HIS A 41 25.49 33.25 19.61
C HIS A 41 26.15 32.28 18.61
N GLU A 42 27.39 32.60 18.20
CA GLU A 42 28.41 31.60 17.84
C GLU A 42 28.78 30.82 19.11
N GLU A 43 29.07 29.50 19.00
CA GLU A 43 30.27 28.84 19.55
C GLU A 43 30.20 27.29 19.43
N ALA A 44 31.30 26.74 18.92
CA ALA A 44 31.91 25.41 19.01
C ALA A 44 31.15 24.11 19.44
N ALA A 45 31.32 23.10 18.58
CA ALA A 45 31.70 21.70 18.87
C ALA A 45 30.85 20.81 19.82
N GLY A 46 30.13 19.87 19.20
CA GLY A 46 30.18 18.44 19.56
C GLY A 46 29.34 17.93 20.74
N GLN A 47 28.12 17.42 20.46
CA GLN A 47 27.51 16.26 21.14
C GLN A 47 26.21 15.77 20.45
N PRO A 48 25.78 14.50 20.66
CA PRO A 48 24.80 13.79 19.84
C PRO A 48 23.34 14.12 20.20
N PRO A 49 22.36 14.01 19.27
CA PRO A 49 20.97 14.26 19.60
C PRO A 49 20.32 13.03 20.23
N ALA A 50 20.10 13.09 21.54
CA ALA A 50 19.08 12.31 22.24
C ALA A 50 17.87 13.20 22.54
N VAL A 51 16.69 12.65 22.26
CA VAL A 51 15.40 12.86 22.95
C VAL A 51 14.85 14.30 23.11
N GLY A 52 13.97 14.68 22.18
CA GLY A 52 13.01 15.77 22.38
C GLY A 52 11.72 15.25 23.02
N ALA A 53 11.60 15.42 24.34
CA ALA A 53 10.34 15.50 25.05
C ALA A 53 9.95 16.97 25.14
N SER A 54 8.78 17.34 24.61
CA SER A 54 8.09 18.57 25.02
C SER A 54 6.61 18.26 25.20
N SER A 55 6.24 18.28 26.47
CA SER A 55 4.94 18.68 26.97
C SER A 55 4.50 20.02 26.35
N ASP A 56 3.23 20.11 25.94
CA ASP A 56 2.44 21.22 26.45
C ASP A 56 0.97 20.85 26.60
N SER A 57 0.41 21.44 27.64
CA SER A 57 -0.92 21.20 28.20
C SER A 57 -1.83 22.38 27.87
N VAL A 58 -3.13 22.21 28.11
CA VAL A 58 -4.23 23.20 28.00
C VAL A 58 -4.73 23.41 26.55
N SER A 59 -6.02 23.57 26.24
CA SER A 59 -7.21 23.72 27.06
C SER A 59 -8.45 23.33 26.24
N SER A 60 -9.51 23.02 26.95
CA SER A 60 -10.84 22.59 26.52
C SER A 60 -11.52 23.48 25.47
N SER A 61 -12.13 22.87 24.44
CA SER A 61 -13.51 23.21 24.07
C SER A 61 -14.21 22.02 23.40
N SER A 62 -15.32 21.61 24.01
CA SER A 62 -16.18 20.51 23.60
C SER A 62 -16.91 20.78 22.28
N PRO A 63 -17.30 19.74 21.54
CA PRO A 63 -18.02 19.85 20.26
C PRO A 63 -19.51 20.22 20.45
N PRO A 64 -20.13 20.96 19.51
CA PRO A 64 -21.56 21.23 19.57
C PRO A 64 -22.37 19.94 19.34
N THR A 65 -23.17 19.60 20.34
CA THR A 65 -24.17 18.53 20.35
C THR A 65 -25.24 18.77 19.29
N LYS A 66 -25.35 17.89 18.29
CA LYS A 66 -26.61 17.67 17.57
C LYS A 66 -27.21 16.35 18.04
N LYS A 67 -28.25 16.46 18.87
CA LYS A 67 -29.18 15.36 19.16
C LYS A 67 -30.02 15.10 17.91
N SER A 68 -29.70 14.06 17.15
CA SER A 68 -30.69 13.37 16.33
C SER A 68 -31.01 12.04 17.03
N LYS A 69 -32.21 11.97 17.59
CA LYS A 69 -32.87 10.68 17.87
C LYS A 69 -33.18 10.07 16.51
N GLU A 70 -32.72 8.84 16.25
CA GLU A 70 -33.34 7.89 15.30
C GLU A 70 -32.61 6.53 15.36
N ASP A 71 -33.41 5.50 15.66
CA ASP A 71 -33.31 4.03 15.56
C ASP A 71 -32.04 3.19 15.87
N PRO A 72 -32.20 1.97 16.44
CA PRO A 72 -31.15 0.98 16.65
C PRO A 72 -30.89 0.21 15.34
N GLY A 73 -30.51 0.94 14.28
CA GLY A 73 -30.09 0.37 13.01
C GLY A 73 -28.58 0.13 13.02
N ASP A 74 -28.18 -1.13 12.89
CA ASP A 74 -26.83 -1.68 12.74
C ASP A 74 -26.00 -0.95 11.68
N ASN A 75 -25.52 0.23 12.04
CA ASN A 75 -24.46 0.95 11.36
C ASN A 75 -23.18 0.71 12.15
N SER A 76 -22.70 -0.52 12.16
CA SER A 76 -21.39 -0.91 12.67
C SER A 76 -20.26 -0.33 11.78
N LYS A 77 -20.22 1.01 11.68
CA LYS A 77 -19.04 1.77 11.26
C LYS A 77 -17.91 1.25 12.12
N LYS A 78 -16.98 0.48 11.53
CA LYS A 78 -15.86 -0.16 12.20
C LYS A 78 -15.21 0.85 13.13
N THR A 79 -15.59 0.81 14.40
CA THR A 79 -15.15 1.79 15.38
C THR A 79 -13.64 1.69 15.42
N GLN A 80 -12.94 2.82 15.35
CA GLN A 80 -11.49 2.84 15.49
C GLN A 80 -11.13 2.02 16.73
N ILE A 81 -10.50 0.85 16.53
CA ILE A 81 -10.18 -0.09 17.61
C ILE A 81 -9.38 0.70 18.64
N ARG A 82 -9.97 0.88 19.83
CA ARG A 82 -9.31 1.49 20.96
C ARG A 82 -8.52 0.41 21.68
N TYR A 83 -7.25 0.71 21.94
CA TYR A 83 -6.38 -0.14 22.74
C TYR A 83 -6.41 0.41 24.15
N ASP A 84 -7.18 -0.25 25.00
CA ASP A 84 -7.19 0.00 26.44
C ASP A 84 -6.55 -1.24 27.09
N PRO A 85 -5.50 -1.06 27.90
CA PRO A 85 -4.84 -2.18 28.56
C PRO A 85 -5.74 -2.73 29.67
N ASP A 86 -5.68 -4.05 29.89
CA ASP A 86 -6.44 -4.73 30.94
C ASP A 86 -5.99 -4.32 32.35
N VAL A 87 -4.75 -3.82 32.47
CA VAL A 87 -4.17 -3.37 33.75
C VAL A 87 -4.28 -1.85 33.86
N PRO A 88 -4.87 -1.31 34.95
CA PRO A 88 -4.90 0.11 35.22
C PRO A 88 -3.49 0.66 35.33
N MET A 89 -3.14 1.58 34.42
CA MET A 89 -1.80 2.12 34.26
C MET A 89 -1.86 3.65 34.35
N PRO A 90 -0.89 4.34 34.98
CA PRO A 90 -0.87 5.79 35.02
C PRO A 90 -0.78 6.37 33.61
N LYS A 91 -1.29 7.59 33.43
CA LYS A 91 -1.54 8.22 32.12
C LYS A 91 -0.31 8.21 31.19
N ASP A 92 0.89 8.45 31.74
CA ASP A 92 2.13 8.51 30.97
C ASP A 92 2.57 7.12 30.46
N GLN A 93 2.47 6.12 31.33
CA GLN A 93 2.76 4.73 30.97
C GLN A 93 1.72 4.21 29.96
N LEU A 94 0.44 4.59 30.12
CA LEU A 94 -0.63 4.23 29.18
C LEU A 94 -0.37 4.83 27.79
N ALA A 95 0.12 6.07 27.72
CA ALA A 95 0.50 6.69 26.46
C ALA A 95 1.69 5.96 25.80
N ALA A 96 2.71 5.58 26.59
CA ALA A 96 3.84 4.78 26.11
C ALA A 96 3.37 3.40 25.59
N TRP A 97 2.51 2.72 26.35
CA TRP A 97 1.95 1.42 25.97
C TRP A 97 1.15 1.49 24.67
N ARG A 98 0.29 2.51 24.49
CA ARG A 98 -0.45 2.68 23.23
C ARG A 98 0.47 2.92 22.03
N ARG A 99 1.55 3.68 22.20
CA ARG A 99 2.56 3.86 21.14
C ARG A 99 3.25 2.54 20.80
N GLU A 100 3.64 1.78 21.82
CA GLU A 100 4.25 0.46 21.67
C GLU A 100 3.32 -0.51 20.92
N ALA A 101 2.10 -0.69 21.42
CA ALA A 101 1.08 -1.54 20.82
C ALA A 101 0.78 -1.13 19.37
N ARG A 102 0.67 0.18 19.08
CA ARG A 102 0.45 0.67 17.72
C ARG A 102 1.62 0.33 16.81
N ARG A 103 2.86 0.44 17.30
CA ARG A 103 4.09 0.16 16.54
C ARG A 103 4.20 -1.32 16.21
N VAL A 104 3.98 -2.20 17.19
CA VAL A 104 3.97 -3.66 17.02
C VAL A 104 2.96 -4.06 15.93
N ARG A 105 1.70 -3.64 16.07
CA ARG A 105 0.68 -3.93 15.05
C ARG A 105 1.03 -3.33 13.68
N ASN A 106 1.57 -2.11 13.61
CA ASN A 106 1.99 -1.55 12.31
C ASN A 106 3.10 -2.40 11.68
N ARG A 107 4.06 -2.86 12.47
CA ARG A 107 5.12 -3.75 12.01
C ARG A 107 4.55 -5.08 11.49
N GLU A 108 3.64 -5.69 12.23
CA GLU A 108 2.98 -6.94 11.84
C GLU A 108 2.15 -6.77 10.58
N SER A 109 1.28 -5.76 10.52
CA SER A 109 0.46 -5.49 9.33
C SER A 109 1.29 -5.18 8.09
N ALA A 110 2.42 -4.46 8.25
CA ALA A 110 3.36 -4.23 7.17
C ALA A 110 4.07 -5.52 6.73
N ALA A 111 4.50 -6.36 7.68
CA ALA A 111 5.11 -7.65 7.39
C ALA A 111 4.14 -8.59 6.65
N ALA A 112 2.88 -8.66 7.11
CA ALA A 112 1.82 -9.43 6.47
C ALA A 112 1.54 -8.92 5.05
N SER A 113 1.46 -7.60 4.84
CA SER A 113 1.29 -7.03 3.50
C SER A 113 2.46 -7.37 2.57
N ARG A 114 3.70 -7.26 3.06
CA ARG A 114 4.90 -7.63 2.31
C ARG A 114 4.94 -9.13 2.02
N ALA A 115 4.51 -9.97 2.95
CA ALA A 115 4.41 -11.42 2.75
C ALA A 115 3.38 -11.75 1.66
N LYS A 116 2.18 -11.16 1.71
CA LYS A 116 1.14 -11.34 0.68
C LYS A 116 1.64 -11.01 -0.72
N ILE A 117 2.34 -9.88 -0.86
CA ILE A 117 2.90 -9.47 -2.16
C ILE A 117 3.95 -10.48 -2.63
N ARG A 118 4.87 -10.90 -1.76
CA ARG A 118 5.89 -11.91 -2.10
C ARG A 118 5.25 -13.23 -2.52
N CYS A 119 4.28 -13.74 -1.77
CA CYS A 119 3.55 -14.96 -2.13
C CYS A 119 2.91 -14.81 -3.52
N ARG A 120 2.25 -13.68 -3.78
CA ARG A 120 1.62 -13.47 -5.09
C ARG A 120 2.62 -13.40 -6.24
N ILE A 121 3.79 -12.80 -6.01
CA ILE A 121 4.89 -12.80 -6.99
C ILE A 121 5.34 -14.24 -7.25
N THR A 122 5.62 -15.02 -6.21
CA THR A 122 6.06 -16.42 -6.35
C THR A 122 5.02 -17.31 -7.07
N GLU A 123 3.73 -17.13 -6.78
CA GLU A 123 2.65 -17.81 -7.50
C GLU A 123 2.70 -17.50 -8.99
N LEU A 124 2.76 -16.22 -9.35
CA LEU A 124 2.81 -15.78 -10.75
C LEU A 124 4.07 -16.26 -11.46
N GLU A 125 5.23 -16.21 -10.81
CA GLU A 125 6.48 -16.74 -11.35
C GLU A 125 6.40 -18.25 -11.62
N THR A 126 5.75 -18.99 -10.71
CA THR A 126 5.51 -20.44 -10.87
C THR A 126 4.56 -20.73 -12.03
N GLU A 127 3.46 -19.97 -12.13
CA GLU A 127 2.51 -20.09 -13.25
C GLU A 127 3.20 -19.82 -14.59
N VAL A 128 3.96 -18.73 -14.68
CA VAL A 128 4.72 -18.37 -15.90
C VAL A 128 5.75 -19.44 -16.25
N SER A 129 6.48 -19.97 -15.27
CA SER A 129 7.41 -21.08 -15.50
C SER A 129 6.68 -22.29 -16.08
N GLY A 130 5.58 -22.71 -15.45
CA GLY A 130 4.79 -23.85 -15.93
C GLY A 130 4.21 -23.64 -17.33
N TRP A 131 3.86 -22.41 -17.71
CA TRP A 131 3.44 -22.10 -19.08
C TRP A 131 4.58 -22.19 -20.08
N LYS A 132 5.78 -21.71 -19.72
CA LYS A 132 6.98 -21.85 -20.56
C LYS A 132 7.31 -23.32 -20.80
N ASP A 133 7.29 -24.14 -19.75
CA ASP A 133 7.60 -25.57 -19.85
C ASP A 133 6.59 -26.31 -20.73
N LYS A 134 5.29 -25.99 -20.60
CA LYS A 134 4.25 -26.56 -21.48
C LYS A 134 4.41 -26.11 -22.92
N TYR A 135 4.79 -24.85 -23.13
CA TYR A 135 5.00 -24.31 -24.46
C TYR A 135 6.20 -24.99 -25.14
N THR A 136 7.33 -25.13 -24.44
CA THR A 136 8.50 -25.82 -24.98
C THR A 136 8.18 -27.28 -25.30
N GLN A 137 7.51 -28.01 -24.41
CA GLN A 137 7.06 -29.38 -24.66
C GLN A 137 6.11 -29.49 -25.86
N ALA A 138 5.20 -28.53 -26.02
CA ALA A 138 4.30 -28.50 -27.17
C ALA A 138 5.04 -28.25 -28.49
N MET A 139 6.05 -27.36 -28.47
CA MET A 139 6.90 -27.07 -29.63
C MET A 139 7.75 -28.28 -30.01
N GLU A 140 8.42 -28.92 -29.03
CA GLU A 140 9.19 -30.15 -29.23
C GLU A 140 8.33 -31.24 -29.86
N ARG A 141 7.12 -31.46 -29.33
CA ARG A 141 6.18 -32.44 -29.87
C ARG A 141 5.72 -32.10 -31.30
N LEU A 142 5.54 -30.82 -31.61
CA LEU A 142 5.19 -30.40 -32.98
C LEU A 142 6.35 -30.67 -33.95
N GLU A 143 7.58 -30.39 -33.55
CA GLU A 143 8.77 -30.68 -34.35
C GLU A 143 8.94 -32.19 -34.60
N GLU A 144 8.76 -33.02 -33.58
CA GLU A 144 8.78 -34.49 -33.71
C GLU A 144 7.72 -34.99 -34.71
N LEU A 145 6.48 -34.49 -34.60
CA LEU A 145 5.40 -34.87 -35.50
C LEU A 145 5.63 -34.38 -36.93
N GLN A 146 6.18 -33.18 -37.10
CA GLN A 146 6.55 -32.66 -38.42
C GLN A 146 7.67 -33.49 -39.05
N GLY A 147 8.71 -33.84 -38.31
CA GLY A 147 9.80 -34.70 -38.77
C GLY A 147 9.33 -36.11 -39.13
N ALA A 148 8.44 -36.70 -38.32
CA ALA A 148 7.84 -38.00 -38.59
C ALA A 148 6.96 -37.98 -39.85
N ALA A 149 6.13 -36.94 -40.01
CA ALA A 149 5.28 -36.78 -41.19
C ALA A 149 6.10 -36.60 -42.48
N GLU A 150 7.20 -35.85 -42.42
CA GLU A 150 8.11 -35.68 -43.57
C GLU A 150 8.78 -37.01 -43.94
N THR A 151 9.25 -37.76 -42.94
CA THR A 151 9.86 -39.10 -43.16
C THR A 151 8.86 -40.07 -43.78
N GLN A 152 7.59 -40.05 -43.36
CA GLN A 152 6.52 -40.88 -43.93
C GLN A 152 6.22 -40.51 -45.39
N LYS A 153 6.18 -39.20 -45.74
CA LYS A 153 5.99 -38.78 -47.13
C LYS A 153 7.11 -39.26 -48.04
N ILE A 154 8.37 -39.19 -47.57
CA ILE A 154 9.54 -39.62 -48.34
C ILE A 154 9.52 -41.14 -48.57
N SER A 155 9.14 -41.94 -47.58
CA SER A 155 9.04 -43.39 -47.72
C SER A 155 7.91 -43.80 -48.69
N GLU A 156 6.73 -43.19 -48.58
CA GLU A 156 5.61 -43.44 -49.50
C GLU A 156 5.93 -43.04 -50.94
N ALA A 157 6.60 -41.90 -51.15
CA ALA A 157 7.03 -41.47 -52.47
C ALA A 157 8.02 -42.47 -53.11
N SER A 158 8.93 -43.04 -52.32
CA SER A 158 9.92 -44.02 -52.79
C SER A 158 9.32 -45.39 -53.12
N SER A 159 8.29 -45.83 -52.38
CA SER A 159 7.60 -47.10 -52.67
C SER A 159 6.76 -47.05 -53.95
N ASN A 160 6.16 -45.90 -54.28
CA ASN A 160 5.32 -45.75 -55.47
C ASN A 160 6.10 -45.70 -56.79
N THR A 161 7.41 -45.41 -56.77
CA THR A 161 8.25 -45.41 -57.99
C THR A 161 8.70 -46.81 -58.44
N ILE A 162 8.67 -47.81 -57.55
CA ILE A 162 9.13 -49.18 -57.85
C ILE A 162 8.06 -50.04 -58.54
N THR A 163 6.78 -49.76 -58.37
CA THR A 163 5.67 -50.57 -58.92
C THR A 163 5.19 -50.14 -60.32
N LYS A 164 5.83 -49.15 -60.95
CA LYS A 164 5.41 -48.59 -62.26
C LYS A 164 6.39 -48.85 -63.41
N ALA A 165 7.36 -49.76 -63.24
CA ALA A 165 8.26 -50.24 -64.30
C ALA A 165 7.90 -51.68 -64.68
#